data_AF-A0A7M7T2V8-F1
#
_entry.id   AF-A0A7M7T2V8-F1
#
_cell.length_a   1.000
_cell.length_b   1.000
_cell.length_c   1.000
_cell.angle_alpha   90.00
_cell.angle_beta   90.00
_cell.angle_gamma   90.00
#
_symmetry.space_group_name_H-M   'P 1'
#
loop_
_entity.id
_entity.type
_entity.pdbx_description
1 polymer ?
#
loop_
_entity_poly.entity_id
_entity_poly.type
_entity_poly.pdbx_seq_one_letter_code
_entity_poly.pdbx_strand_id
1 'polypeptide(L)'
;MSYANRALRVCYGLFATRDFSKGDFLLEYRGVHRPDTAAETDDVDNTYVFEYRHNGKDMLWEFWMLHHLAQMFTGPDDLYRHVHRCKLRPDVEDEDETCEPPKKKKRTLHVQTGRMMLPGPSGVSPKVHMILSMGVDDEILRVVKSDRLMQQVAERLTLKHGHDKDQYSYIRQKLRELARLVREYRKLNDHPSASLVDLICPTKFNEVIAATRKAAGFNEDTHLYTTPSLALKVGYTLVTAAKVLMGNALLQADAGLEKKCKQFIKSYTLKWEAEVSTHALRTLKVNKRNTSRLLPLTTDVVALSNYVRKETKEGKQKLNSCSSDETLDRWKQLAEVTLTQVCVFNRKRPGEVSKMPLSDYKCITKGEGGIFGEGLTKWEKALCNVVWRVEINGKCNNTVPVLLTDDMKGSIDLLMEKRSQVVNDGNPYLFANPDGRGHLRATDTVRNHAQKCGAKYPDQLRLTKLRKHIAISSQIMNLKDNEVDF
;
A
#
# COMPACT_ATOMS: atom_id res chain seq x y z
N MET A 1 19.91 -50.80 28.28
CA MET A 1 18.82 -50.28 29.13
C MET A 1 18.94 -48.77 29.24
N SER A 2 17.83 -48.05 29.06
CA SER A 2 17.65 -46.59 29.08
C SER A 2 18.10 -45.81 27.83
N TYR A 3 17.21 -45.71 26.84
CA TYR A 3 17.15 -44.53 25.97
C TYR A 3 15.98 -43.67 26.41
N ALA A 4 16.32 -42.44 26.81
CA ALA A 4 15.44 -41.43 27.33
C ALA A 4 14.42 -40.91 26.28
N ASN A 5 13.25 -40.53 26.80
CA ASN A 5 12.18 -39.77 26.16
C ASN A 5 12.67 -38.75 25.11
N ARG A 6 12.53 -39.10 23.82
CA ARG A 6 12.47 -38.09 22.75
C ARG A 6 11.02 -37.61 22.65
N ALA A 7 10.82 -36.33 22.96
CA ALA A 7 9.53 -35.67 22.87
C ALA A 7 8.91 -35.84 21.46
N LEU A 8 7.69 -36.39 21.43
CA LEU A 8 6.83 -36.46 20.25
C LEU A 8 6.63 -35.04 19.70
N ARG A 9 7.14 -34.75 18.50
CA ARG A 9 6.83 -33.52 17.78
C ARG A 9 5.46 -33.67 17.13
N VAL A 10 4.46 -33.02 17.70
CA VAL A 10 3.12 -32.89 17.10
C VAL A 10 3.17 -31.75 16.07
N CYS A 11 2.78 -32.02 14.83
CA CYS A 11 2.68 -31.02 13.77
C CYS A 11 1.22 -30.88 13.33
N TYR A 12 0.84 -29.65 12.95
CA TYR A 12 -0.52 -29.29 12.52
C TYR A 12 -0.50 -28.91 11.04
N GLY A 13 -1.45 -29.41 10.25
CA GLY A 13 -1.62 -29.02 8.84
C GLY A 13 -3.06 -29.25 8.36
N LEU A 14 -3.44 -28.58 7.27
CA LEU A 14 -4.81 -28.56 6.71
C LEU A 14 -4.86 -29.32 5.38
N PHE A 15 -5.91 -30.13 5.18
CA PHE A 15 -6.24 -30.76 3.90
C PHE A 15 -7.75 -30.71 3.67
N ALA A 16 -8.19 -30.42 2.44
CA ALA A 16 -9.61 -30.42 2.07
C ALA A 16 -9.81 -31.16 0.75
N THR A 17 -10.79 -32.06 0.71
CA THR A 17 -11.15 -32.83 -0.49
C THR A 17 -12.46 -32.35 -1.14
N ARG A 18 -13.07 -31.26 -0.64
CA ARG A 18 -14.32 -30.63 -1.14
C ARG A 18 -14.36 -29.12 -0.82
N ASP A 19 -15.27 -28.39 -1.47
CA ASP A 19 -15.52 -26.96 -1.26
C ASP A 19 -15.97 -26.65 0.19
N PHE A 20 -15.51 -25.54 0.75
CA PHE A 20 -15.83 -25.11 2.11
C PHE A 20 -16.01 -23.59 2.24
N SER A 21 -16.76 -23.16 3.25
CA SER A 21 -17.02 -21.75 3.53
C SER A 21 -16.01 -21.16 4.51
N LYS A 22 -15.86 -19.83 4.49
CA LYS A 22 -14.94 -19.10 5.37
C LYS A 22 -15.37 -19.25 6.84
N GLY A 23 -14.68 -20.09 7.60
CA GLY A 23 -14.92 -20.32 9.03
C GLY A 23 -15.10 -21.78 9.42
N ASP A 24 -15.17 -22.68 8.44
CA ASP A 24 -15.31 -24.12 8.70
C ASP A 24 -13.92 -24.74 8.94
N PHE A 25 -13.68 -25.28 10.13
CA PHE A 25 -12.43 -25.96 10.48
C PHE A 25 -12.42 -27.38 9.88
N LEU A 26 -11.40 -27.72 9.09
CA LEU A 26 -11.19 -29.05 8.51
C LEU A 26 -10.09 -29.80 9.27
N LEU A 27 -10.51 -30.83 10.01
CA LEU A 27 -9.80 -31.97 10.62
C LEU A 27 -8.36 -31.79 11.14
N GLU A 28 -8.16 -32.06 12.43
CA GLU A 28 -6.85 -32.22 13.08
C GLU A 28 -6.25 -33.60 12.73
N TYR A 29 -4.99 -33.65 12.29
CA TYR A 29 -4.25 -34.93 12.20
C TYR A 29 -3.11 -34.98 13.22
N ARG A 30 -2.87 -36.17 13.78
CA ARG A 30 -1.75 -36.50 14.68
C ARG A 30 -0.86 -37.53 13.99
N GLY A 31 0.41 -37.21 13.77
CA GLY A 31 1.41 -38.14 13.26
C GLY A 31 2.42 -38.56 14.33
N VAL A 32 2.91 -39.80 14.26
CA VAL A 32 4.00 -40.33 15.10
C VAL A 32 5.20 -40.66 14.21
N HIS A 33 6.37 -40.16 14.58
CA HIS A 33 7.63 -40.41 13.87
C HIS A 33 8.15 -41.82 14.15
N ARG A 34 8.16 -42.71 13.16
CA ARG A 34 8.90 -43.99 13.21
C ARG A 34 10.13 -43.90 12.29
N PRO A 35 11.35 -43.91 12.83
CA PRO A 35 12.54 -44.16 12.05
C PRO A 35 12.72 -45.67 11.94
N ASP A 36 12.51 -46.26 10.76
CA ASP A 36 12.88 -47.66 10.56
C ASP A 36 14.39 -47.80 10.37
N THR A 37 14.88 -48.88 10.97
CA THR A 37 16.27 -49.24 11.20
C THR A 37 16.98 -49.76 9.94
N ALA A 38 18.10 -49.09 9.62
CA ALA A 38 19.36 -49.62 9.08
C ALA A 38 19.37 -50.40 7.76
N ALA A 39 20.00 -49.78 6.74
CA ALA A 39 21.18 -50.34 6.08
C ALA A 39 22.04 -49.19 5.53
N GLU A 40 23.34 -49.25 5.77
CA GLU A 40 24.35 -48.26 5.39
C GLU A 40 24.54 -48.22 3.87
N THR A 41 24.04 -47.17 3.22
CA THR A 41 24.59 -46.60 1.98
C THR A 41 24.28 -45.10 1.96
N ASP A 42 25.27 -44.29 1.61
CA ASP A 42 25.14 -42.84 1.42
C ASP A 42 23.98 -42.50 0.46
N ASP A 43 23.23 -41.43 0.77
CA ASP A 43 21.90 -41.04 0.27
C ASP A 43 20.71 -41.81 0.87
N VAL A 44 20.30 -41.42 2.09
CA VAL A 44 19.05 -41.94 2.69
C VAL A 44 17.92 -40.92 2.55
N ASP A 45 17.01 -41.25 1.64
CA ASP A 45 15.68 -40.70 1.53
C ASP A 45 14.88 -40.88 2.82
N ASN A 46 14.64 -39.77 3.52
CA ASN A 46 13.69 -39.75 4.63
C ASN A 46 12.26 -39.71 4.07
N THR A 47 11.72 -40.89 3.74
CA THR A 47 10.29 -41.07 3.42
C THR A 47 9.47 -40.92 4.70
N TYR A 48 8.61 -39.91 4.75
CA TYR A 48 7.69 -39.70 5.88
C TYR A 48 6.39 -40.45 5.60
N VAL A 49 6.08 -41.45 6.43
CA VAL A 49 4.82 -42.20 6.38
C VAL A 49 3.83 -41.56 7.36
N PHE A 50 2.69 -41.11 6.86
CA PHE A 50 1.59 -40.62 7.69
C PHE A 50 0.45 -41.62 7.69
N GLU A 51 0.06 -42.06 8.88
CA GLU A 51 -1.18 -42.81 9.12
C GLU A 51 -2.33 -41.84 9.31
N TYR A 52 -3.41 -41.97 8.53
CA TYR A 52 -4.66 -41.27 8.83
C TYR A 52 -5.86 -42.19 8.64
N ARG A 53 -6.91 -41.92 9.42
CA ARG A 53 -8.16 -42.68 9.44
C ARG A 53 -9.27 -41.86 8.81
N HIS A 54 -9.88 -42.39 7.75
CA HIS A 54 -11.03 -41.76 7.08
C HIS A 54 -12.12 -42.81 6.83
N ASN A 55 -13.34 -42.55 7.33
CA ASN A 55 -14.49 -43.46 7.26
C ASN A 55 -14.18 -44.91 7.70
N GLY A 56 -13.46 -45.05 8.83
CA GLY A 56 -13.17 -46.36 9.43
C GLY A 56 -12.14 -47.21 8.68
N LYS A 57 -11.47 -46.66 7.66
CA LYS A 57 -10.34 -47.30 6.97
C LYS A 57 -9.06 -46.51 7.23
N ASP A 58 -8.00 -47.23 7.58
CA ASP A 58 -6.67 -46.68 7.78
C ASP A 58 -5.96 -46.65 6.40
N MET A 59 -5.44 -45.49 6.02
CA MET A 59 -4.77 -45.25 4.73
C MET A 59 -3.36 -44.71 4.99
N LEU A 60 -2.39 -45.16 4.19
CA LEU A 60 -0.98 -44.77 4.29
C LEU A 60 -0.61 -43.89 3.09
N TRP A 61 0.00 -42.74 3.37
CA TRP A 61 0.55 -41.86 2.33
C TRP A 61 2.03 -41.58 2.62
N GLU A 62 2.86 -41.79 1.62
CA GLU A 62 4.30 -41.52 1.65
C GLU A 62 4.57 -40.14 1.04
N PHE A 63 5.21 -39.25 1.81
CA PHE A 63 5.64 -37.94 1.32
C PHE A 63 7.15 -37.77 1.42
N TRP A 64 7.70 -37.19 0.36
CA TRP A 64 9.09 -36.78 0.26
C TRP A 64 9.21 -35.33 0.77
N MET A 65 9.91 -35.14 1.89
CA MET A 65 10.24 -33.87 2.57
C MET A 65 9.10 -33.00 3.14
N LEU A 66 9.04 -32.96 4.47
CA LEU A 66 8.18 -32.07 5.29
C LEU A 66 8.48 -30.57 5.13
N HIS A 67 9.66 -30.20 4.64
CA HIS A 67 10.05 -28.79 4.43
C HIS A 67 9.26 -28.13 3.27
N HIS A 68 8.72 -28.93 2.36
CA HIS A 68 8.00 -28.45 1.18
C HIS A 68 6.53 -28.09 1.45
N LEU A 69 5.87 -28.66 2.45
CA LEU A 69 4.46 -28.36 2.75
C LEU A 69 4.25 -26.93 3.27
N ALA A 70 5.20 -26.40 4.06
CA ALA A 70 5.18 -25.00 4.49
C ALA A 70 5.74 -24.04 3.40
N GLN A 71 6.69 -24.49 2.59
CA GLN A 71 7.23 -23.69 1.48
C GLN A 71 6.24 -23.54 0.31
N MET A 72 5.37 -24.52 0.08
CA MET A 72 4.37 -24.50 -1.00
C MET A 72 3.46 -23.25 -0.96
N PHE A 73 3.23 -22.69 0.22
CA PHE A 73 2.34 -21.53 0.42
C PHE A 73 3.06 -20.17 0.54
N THR A 74 4.39 -20.14 0.49
CA THR A 74 5.17 -18.92 0.78
C THR A 74 5.98 -18.38 -0.40
N GLY A 75 6.34 -19.24 -1.37
CA GLY A 75 7.05 -18.88 -2.59
C GLY A 75 6.14 -18.46 -3.76
N PRO A 76 6.38 -17.32 -4.43
CA PRO A 76 5.61 -16.93 -5.62
C PRO A 76 5.75 -17.90 -6.80
N ASP A 77 6.85 -18.65 -6.89
CA ASP A 77 7.10 -19.60 -7.97
C ASP A 77 6.54 -21.01 -7.68
N ASP A 78 6.36 -21.37 -6.40
CA ASP A 78 5.84 -22.68 -5.99
C ASP A 78 4.32 -22.74 -6.04
N LEU A 79 3.65 -21.68 -5.56
CA LEU A 79 2.20 -21.55 -5.66
C LEU A 79 1.74 -21.49 -7.14
N TYR A 80 2.55 -20.87 -8.00
CA TYR A 80 2.31 -20.80 -9.44
C TYR A 80 2.32 -22.19 -10.10
N ARG A 81 3.31 -23.04 -9.76
CA ARG A 81 3.37 -24.43 -10.27
C ARG A 81 2.18 -25.27 -9.81
N HIS A 82 1.68 -25.00 -8.60
CA HIS A 82 0.50 -25.68 -8.06
C HIS A 82 -0.80 -25.27 -8.78
N VAL A 83 -1.01 -23.97 -9.06
CA VAL A 83 -2.23 -23.47 -9.73
C VAL A 83 -2.51 -24.18 -11.06
N HIS A 84 -1.46 -24.44 -11.85
CA HIS A 84 -1.58 -25.16 -13.14
C HIS A 84 -1.89 -26.64 -13.01
N ARG A 85 -1.68 -27.22 -11.83
CA ARG A 85 -1.91 -28.66 -11.55
C ARG A 85 -3.06 -28.87 -10.55
N CYS A 86 -3.72 -27.80 -10.12
CA CYS A 86 -4.74 -27.85 -9.08
C CYS A 86 -6.06 -28.31 -9.67
N LYS A 87 -6.50 -29.50 -9.24
CA LYS A 87 -7.79 -30.10 -9.63
C LYS A 87 -9.02 -29.38 -9.04
N LEU A 88 -8.82 -28.37 -8.19
CA LEU A 88 -9.84 -27.55 -7.53
C LEU A 88 -9.80 -26.08 -8.02
N ARG A 89 -9.19 -25.82 -9.18
CA ARG A 89 -9.19 -24.49 -9.80
C ARG A 89 -10.65 -24.13 -10.12
N PRO A 90 -11.20 -23.00 -9.63
CA PRO A 90 -12.52 -22.57 -10.05
C PRO A 90 -12.48 -22.25 -11.55
N ASP A 91 -13.55 -22.63 -12.26
CA ASP A 91 -13.71 -22.41 -13.70
C ASP A 91 -13.58 -20.91 -14.00
N VAL A 92 -12.38 -20.50 -14.40
CA VAL A 92 -12.14 -19.23 -15.07
C VAL A 92 -12.01 -19.63 -16.52
N GLU A 93 -13.01 -19.22 -17.30
CA GLU A 93 -13.11 -19.44 -18.75
C GLU A 93 -11.74 -19.31 -19.43
N ASP A 94 -11.46 -20.32 -20.24
CA ASP A 94 -10.22 -20.64 -20.96
C ASP A 94 -9.25 -19.47 -21.20
N GLU A 95 -8.11 -19.48 -20.49
CA GLU A 95 -6.90 -18.80 -20.95
C GLU A 95 -6.04 -19.86 -21.64
N ASP A 96 -5.84 -19.70 -22.94
CA ASP A 96 -5.03 -20.51 -23.85
C ASP A 96 -3.82 -21.21 -23.18
N GLU A 97 -3.58 -22.46 -23.56
CA GLU A 97 -2.38 -23.28 -23.32
C GLU A 97 -1.09 -22.70 -23.93
N THR A 98 -0.91 -21.38 -23.91
CA THR A 98 0.37 -20.77 -24.26
C THR A 98 1.25 -20.71 -23.00
N CYS A 99 2.48 -21.19 -23.12
CA CYS A 99 3.50 -21.24 -22.06
C CYS A 99 3.98 -19.85 -21.58
N GLU A 100 3.14 -18.81 -21.62
CA GLU A 100 3.52 -17.50 -21.11
C GLU A 100 3.22 -17.36 -19.60
N PRO A 101 4.19 -16.89 -18.81
CA PRO A 101 3.99 -16.68 -17.38
C PRO A 101 2.93 -15.59 -17.15
N PRO A 102 1.98 -15.78 -16.21
CA PRO A 102 0.97 -14.78 -15.91
C PRO A 102 1.64 -13.48 -15.47
N LYS A 103 1.12 -12.35 -15.98
CA LYS A 103 1.60 -10.99 -15.67
C LYS A 103 1.86 -10.86 -14.16
N LYS A 104 3.02 -10.30 -13.76
CA LYS A 104 3.53 -10.18 -12.36
C LYS A 104 2.48 -9.79 -11.29
N LYS A 105 1.42 -9.06 -11.65
CA LYS A 105 0.34 -8.67 -10.75
C LYS A 105 -0.60 -9.82 -10.35
N LYS A 106 -0.94 -10.74 -11.26
CA LYS A 106 -1.78 -11.92 -10.97
C LYS A 106 -1.08 -12.83 -9.94
N ARG A 107 0.24 -13.06 -10.10
CA ARG A 107 1.10 -13.79 -9.14
C ARG A 107 0.99 -13.24 -7.71
N THR A 108 1.03 -11.92 -7.55
CA THR A 108 0.95 -11.27 -6.23
C THR A 108 -0.41 -11.44 -5.56
N LEU A 109 -1.51 -11.50 -6.31
CA LEU A 109 -2.86 -11.66 -5.75
C LEU A 109 -3.05 -13.07 -5.17
N HIS A 110 -2.66 -14.13 -5.88
CA HIS A 110 -2.77 -15.51 -5.39
C HIS A 110 -1.93 -15.73 -4.13
N VAL A 111 -0.73 -15.15 -4.07
CA VAL A 111 0.12 -15.19 -2.86
C VAL A 111 -0.54 -14.47 -1.68
N GLN A 112 -1.23 -13.34 -1.91
CA GLN A 112 -1.98 -12.66 -0.84
C GLN A 112 -3.15 -13.49 -0.32
N THR A 113 -3.91 -14.11 -1.22
CA THR A 113 -5.05 -14.97 -0.85
C THR A 113 -4.58 -16.23 -0.12
N GLY A 114 -3.52 -16.88 -0.61
CA GLY A 114 -2.90 -18.03 0.05
C GLY A 114 -2.37 -17.71 1.45
N ARG A 115 -1.81 -16.51 1.65
CA ARG A 115 -1.35 -16.07 2.98
C ARG A 115 -2.47 -15.85 3.99
N MET A 116 -3.68 -15.54 3.53
CA MET A 116 -4.86 -15.42 4.40
C MET A 116 -5.38 -16.79 4.87
N MET A 117 -4.93 -17.88 4.24
CA MET A 117 -5.23 -19.25 4.66
C MET A 117 -4.30 -19.72 5.79
N LEU A 118 -3.20 -19.00 6.03
CA LEU A 118 -2.31 -19.28 7.15
C LEU A 118 -2.92 -18.71 8.44
N PRO A 119 -2.74 -19.38 9.59
CA PRO A 119 -3.24 -18.87 10.86
C PRO A 119 -2.65 -17.48 11.13
N GLY A 120 -3.52 -16.54 11.45
CA GLY A 120 -3.12 -15.18 11.82
C GLY A 120 -2.36 -15.15 13.14
N PRO A 121 -1.58 -14.08 13.42
CA PRO A 121 -0.95 -13.90 14.72
C PRO A 121 -2.02 -13.93 15.82
N SER A 122 -1.76 -14.67 16.90
CA SER A 122 -2.73 -14.86 17.99
C SER A 122 -3.21 -13.53 18.58
N GLY A 123 -4.52 -13.35 18.68
CA GLY A 123 -5.13 -12.15 19.27
C GLY A 123 -5.06 -10.90 18.40
N VAL A 124 -5.05 -11.06 17.08
CA VAL A 124 -5.10 -9.99 16.07
C VAL A 124 -6.39 -10.10 15.25
N SER A 125 -7.02 -8.96 14.94
CA SER A 125 -8.23 -8.89 14.14
C SER A 125 -7.98 -9.39 12.71
N PRO A 126 -8.99 -10.01 12.06
CA PRO A 126 -8.87 -10.46 10.67
C PRO A 126 -8.46 -9.33 9.72
N LYS A 127 -8.87 -8.09 10.04
CA LYS A 127 -8.53 -6.90 9.25
C LYS A 127 -7.05 -6.55 9.33
N VAL A 128 -6.46 -6.56 10.53
CA VAL A 128 -5.01 -6.33 10.69
C VAL A 128 -4.22 -7.43 10.02
N HIS A 129 -4.62 -8.69 10.20
CA HIS A 129 -3.98 -9.81 9.52
C HIS A 129 -3.97 -9.63 7.99
N MET A 130 -5.11 -9.26 7.41
CA MET A 130 -5.23 -8.91 6.00
C MET A 130 -4.28 -7.79 5.58
N ILE A 131 -4.25 -6.67 6.33
CA ILE A 131 -3.38 -5.54 6.02
C ILE A 131 -1.91 -5.94 6.03
N LEU A 132 -1.49 -6.80 6.96
CA LEU A 132 -0.10 -7.30 7.05
C LEU A 132 0.24 -8.28 5.92
N SER A 133 -0.68 -9.18 5.55
CA SER A 133 -0.47 -10.20 4.51
C SER A 133 -0.34 -9.61 3.10
N MET A 134 -0.84 -8.39 2.86
CA MET A 134 -0.64 -7.63 1.62
C MET A 134 0.79 -7.09 1.41
N GLY A 135 1.68 -7.23 2.40
CA GLY A 135 3.05 -6.70 2.36
C GLY A 135 4.09 -7.67 1.76
N VAL A 136 5.33 -7.18 1.68
CA VAL A 136 6.50 -8.03 1.45
C VAL A 136 6.72 -8.90 2.68
N ASP A 137 6.91 -10.19 2.46
CA ASP A 137 7.23 -11.14 3.52
C ASP A 137 8.74 -11.22 3.69
N ASP A 138 9.24 -10.51 4.70
CA ASP A 138 10.64 -10.41 5.04
C ASP A 138 10.83 -10.47 6.55
N GLU A 139 12.08 -10.46 7.00
CA GLU A 139 12.41 -10.47 8.43
C GLU A 139 11.74 -9.33 9.21
N ILE A 140 11.57 -8.16 8.59
CA ILE A 140 10.89 -7.02 9.24
C ILE A 140 9.41 -7.36 9.48
N LEU A 141 8.73 -7.98 8.52
CA LEU A 141 7.34 -8.43 8.74
C LEU A 141 7.26 -9.50 9.82
N ARG A 142 8.24 -10.42 9.89
CA ARG A 142 8.33 -11.42 10.96
C ARG A 142 8.46 -10.78 12.33
N VAL A 143 9.30 -9.75 12.48
CA VAL A 143 9.39 -8.96 13.73
C VAL A 143 8.04 -8.35 14.09
N VAL A 144 7.34 -7.70 13.15
CA VAL A 144 6.01 -7.12 13.38
C VAL A 144 5.00 -8.18 13.84
N LYS A 145 4.99 -9.36 13.21
CA LYS A 145 4.07 -10.45 13.55
C LYS A 145 4.37 -11.06 14.92
N SER A 146 5.64 -11.13 15.33
CA SER A 146 6.06 -11.70 16.62
C SER A 146 5.88 -10.76 17.81
N ASP A 147 5.84 -9.45 17.59
CA ASP A 147 5.83 -8.45 18.66
C ASP A 147 4.39 -8.05 19.07
N ARG A 148 4.01 -8.38 20.31
CA ARG A 148 2.64 -8.15 20.82
C ARG A 148 2.25 -6.66 20.85
N LEU A 149 3.18 -5.77 21.19
CA LEU A 149 2.88 -4.33 21.23
C LEU A 149 2.75 -3.76 19.83
N MET A 150 3.54 -4.22 18.86
CA MET A 150 3.37 -3.82 17.45
C MET A 150 2.02 -4.27 16.89
N GLN A 151 1.55 -5.47 17.25
CA GLN A 151 0.20 -5.92 16.89
C GLN A 151 -0.88 -4.98 17.45
N GLN A 152 -0.76 -4.55 18.71
CA GLN A 152 -1.71 -3.60 19.31
C GLN A 152 -1.63 -2.20 18.66
N VAL A 153 -0.43 -1.75 18.29
CA VAL A 153 -0.26 -0.53 17.48
C VAL A 153 -0.94 -0.70 16.12
N ALA A 154 -0.85 -1.88 15.50
CA ALA A 154 -1.52 -2.19 14.24
C ALA A 154 -3.05 -2.12 14.36
N GLU A 155 -3.62 -2.65 15.44
CA GLU A 155 -5.05 -2.52 15.74
C GLU A 155 -5.46 -1.06 15.86
N ARG A 156 -4.72 -0.26 16.65
CA ARG A 156 -5.02 1.17 16.83
C ARG A 156 -4.96 1.96 15.52
N LEU A 157 -3.95 1.70 14.69
CA LEU A 157 -3.81 2.34 13.38
C LEU A 157 -4.92 1.89 12.41
N THR A 158 -5.32 0.63 12.48
CA THR A 158 -6.40 0.06 11.66
C THR A 158 -7.77 0.57 12.09
N LEU A 159 -8.01 0.77 13.37
CA LEU A 159 -9.23 1.44 13.84
C LEU A 159 -9.32 2.87 13.27
N LYS A 160 -8.20 3.60 13.27
CA LYS A 160 -8.17 4.99 12.79
C LYS A 160 -8.24 5.12 11.26
N HIS A 161 -7.61 4.21 10.53
CA HIS A 161 -7.36 4.38 9.09
C HIS A 161 -7.80 3.19 8.22
N GLY A 162 -8.26 2.09 8.81
CA GLY A 162 -8.56 0.83 8.13
C GLY A 162 -9.80 0.84 7.25
N HIS A 163 -10.62 1.89 7.35
CA HIS A 163 -11.75 2.12 6.43
C HIS A 163 -11.27 2.52 5.02
N ASP A 164 -10.13 3.21 4.90
CA ASP A 164 -9.54 3.62 3.61
C ASP A 164 -8.43 2.63 3.19
N LYS A 165 -8.65 1.92 2.08
CA LYS A 165 -7.70 0.93 1.56
C LYS A 165 -6.33 1.52 1.22
N ASP A 166 -6.26 2.80 0.84
CA ASP A 166 -4.98 3.42 0.51
C ASP A 166 -4.08 3.61 1.73
N GLN A 167 -4.69 3.72 2.91
CA GLN A 167 -3.96 3.82 4.17
C GLN A 167 -3.32 2.50 4.59
N TYR A 168 -3.65 1.37 3.96
CA TYR A 168 -3.05 0.08 4.33
C TYR A 168 -1.53 0.11 4.12
N SER A 169 -1.08 0.82 3.08
CA SER A 169 0.34 1.07 2.83
C SER A 169 0.99 1.89 3.97
N TYR A 170 0.30 2.93 4.44
CA TYR A 170 0.72 3.77 5.56
C TYR A 170 0.82 2.99 6.87
N ILE A 171 -0.20 2.18 7.19
CA ILE A 171 -0.22 1.32 8.40
C ILE A 171 0.96 0.35 8.37
N ARG A 172 1.15 -0.38 7.26
CA ARG A 172 2.30 -1.28 7.10
C ARG A 172 3.62 -0.54 7.23
N GLN A 173 3.75 0.63 6.60
CA GLN A 173 4.97 1.42 6.67
C GLN A 173 5.31 1.80 8.11
N LYS A 174 4.33 2.27 8.90
CA LYS A 174 4.51 2.63 10.31
C LYS A 174 5.02 1.47 11.16
N LEU A 175 4.44 0.29 10.98
CA LEU A 175 4.86 -0.92 11.70
C LEU A 175 6.27 -1.37 11.29
N ARG A 176 6.58 -1.29 10.00
CA ARG A 176 7.91 -1.62 9.47
C ARG A 176 8.98 -0.63 9.92
N GLU A 177 8.64 0.64 10.14
CA GLU A 177 9.53 1.64 10.74
C GLU A 177 9.92 1.25 12.17
N LEU A 178 8.95 0.83 13.00
CA LEU A 178 9.21 0.32 14.35
C LEU A 178 10.01 -0.99 14.36
N ALA A 179 9.67 -1.93 13.49
CA ALA A 179 10.40 -3.20 13.41
C ALA A 179 11.85 -3.02 12.96
N ARG A 180 12.15 -2.03 12.11
CA ARG A 180 13.54 -1.65 11.80
C ARG A 180 14.27 -1.14 13.04
N LEU A 181 13.65 -0.28 13.85
CA LEU A 181 14.22 0.18 15.11
C LEU A 181 14.54 -1.01 16.04
N VAL A 182 13.56 -1.88 16.29
CA VAL A 182 13.75 -3.05 17.18
C VAL A 182 14.87 -3.95 16.65
N ARG A 183 14.94 -4.19 15.35
CA ARG A 183 16.02 -5.00 14.76
C ARG A 183 17.40 -4.37 14.97
N GLU A 184 17.55 -3.07 14.74
CA GLU A 184 18.85 -2.41 14.96
C GLU A 184 19.19 -2.34 16.46
N TYR A 185 18.20 -2.18 17.35
CA TYR A 185 18.40 -2.26 18.79
C TYR A 185 18.92 -3.65 19.22
N ARG A 186 18.33 -4.73 18.70
CA ARG A 186 18.76 -6.11 18.97
C ARG A 186 20.22 -6.34 18.57
N LYS A 187 20.65 -5.78 17.43
CA LYS A 187 22.02 -5.89 16.92
C LYS A 187 23.04 -5.07 17.71
N LEU A 188 22.68 -3.86 18.13
CA LEU A 188 23.61 -2.98 18.84
C LEU A 188 23.85 -3.38 20.29
N ASN A 189 22.88 -4.04 20.92
CA ASN A 189 22.93 -4.39 22.35
C ASN A 189 23.00 -5.91 22.59
N ASP A 190 23.33 -6.70 21.55
CA ASP A 190 23.40 -8.18 21.60
C ASP A 190 22.21 -8.85 22.31
N HIS A 191 21.00 -8.31 22.10
CA HIS A 191 19.79 -8.73 22.78
C HIS A 191 18.75 -9.25 21.77
N PRO A 192 18.94 -10.46 21.19
CA PRO A 192 18.17 -10.94 20.03
C PRO A 192 16.66 -11.08 20.28
N SER A 193 16.25 -11.28 21.54
CA SER A 193 14.86 -11.44 21.97
C SER A 193 14.15 -10.12 22.34
N ALA A 194 14.81 -8.96 22.25
CA ALA A 194 14.24 -7.69 22.71
C ALA A 194 12.92 -7.36 21.98
N SER A 195 11.87 -7.09 22.73
CA SER A 195 10.56 -6.65 22.23
C SER A 195 10.45 -5.12 22.25
N LEU A 196 9.45 -4.56 21.58
CA LEU A 196 9.16 -3.14 21.60
C LEU A 196 8.84 -2.62 23.02
N VAL A 197 8.29 -3.48 23.89
CA VAL A 197 8.07 -3.15 25.31
C VAL A 197 9.39 -2.87 26.01
N ASP A 198 10.43 -3.66 25.74
CA ASP A 198 11.75 -3.52 26.35
C ASP A 198 12.42 -2.18 25.97
N LEU A 199 12.14 -1.67 24.77
CA LEU A 199 12.63 -0.37 24.32
C LEU A 199 11.93 0.81 25.00
N ILE A 200 10.69 0.62 25.50
CA ILE A 200 9.91 1.67 26.18
C ILE A 200 10.30 1.67 27.67
N CYS A 201 11.58 1.92 27.91
CA CYS A 201 12.15 2.00 29.25
C CYS A 201 13.05 3.25 29.35
N PRO A 202 12.89 4.10 30.40
CA PRO A 202 13.69 5.31 30.54
C PRO A 202 15.21 5.04 30.59
N THR A 203 15.63 3.92 31.19
CA THR A 203 17.06 3.56 31.31
C THR A 203 17.70 3.20 29.98
N LYS A 204 16.91 2.62 29.06
CA LYS A 204 17.34 2.21 27.71
C LYS A 204 17.20 3.33 26.68
N PHE A 205 16.79 4.53 27.09
CA PHE A 205 16.44 5.61 26.16
C PHE A 205 17.63 6.03 25.26
N ASN A 206 18.85 6.05 25.79
CA ASN A 206 20.04 6.38 25.01
C ASN A 206 20.36 5.29 23.97
N GLU A 207 20.20 4.02 24.32
CA GLU A 207 20.37 2.90 23.39
C GLU A 207 19.32 2.95 22.27
N VAL A 208 18.09 3.38 22.58
CA VAL A 208 17.02 3.58 21.58
C VAL A 208 17.36 4.73 20.62
N ILE A 209 17.97 5.82 21.11
CA ILE A 209 18.48 6.89 20.25
C ILE A 209 19.58 6.34 19.32
N ALA A 210 20.55 5.61 19.86
CA ALA A 210 21.64 5.02 19.07
C ALA A 210 21.10 4.07 18.00
N ALA A 211 20.14 3.20 18.34
CA ALA A 211 19.47 2.31 17.40
C ALA A 211 18.69 3.07 16.31
N THR A 212 18.01 4.16 16.68
CA THR A 212 17.30 5.01 15.72
C THR A 212 18.28 5.69 14.76
N ARG A 213 19.39 6.22 15.28
CA ARG A 213 20.47 6.84 14.50
C ARG A 213 21.03 5.84 13.49
N LYS A 214 21.39 4.64 13.95
CA LYS A 214 21.90 3.59 13.09
C LYS A 214 20.89 3.16 12.03
N ALA A 215 19.63 2.95 12.40
CA ALA A 215 18.56 2.55 11.47
C ALA A 215 18.32 3.58 10.36
N ALA A 216 18.49 4.87 10.64
CA ALA A 216 18.34 5.95 9.67
C ALA A 216 19.64 6.31 8.92
N GLY A 217 20.76 5.62 9.23
CA GLY A 217 22.07 5.85 8.63
C GLY A 217 22.65 7.20 9.01
N PHE A 218 22.65 7.53 10.31
CA PHE A 218 23.33 8.70 10.86
C PHE A 218 24.85 8.55 10.73
N ASN A 219 25.50 9.61 10.27
CA ASN A 219 26.95 9.73 10.21
C ASN A 219 27.40 10.70 11.32
N GLU A 220 28.24 10.23 12.24
CA GLU A 220 28.69 10.99 13.41
C GLU A 220 29.56 12.20 13.00
N ASP A 221 30.39 12.09 11.97
CA ASP A 221 31.30 13.18 11.55
C ASP A 221 30.54 14.37 10.96
N THR A 222 29.55 14.09 10.11
CA THR A 222 28.78 15.11 9.38
C THR A 222 27.50 15.50 10.11
N HIS A 223 27.05 14.69 11.08
CA HIS A 223 25.73 14.76 11.71
C HIS A 223 24.58 14.78 10.68
N LEU A 224 24.72 14.02 9.58
CA LEU A 224 23.71 13.88 8.53
C LEU A 224 23.16 12.45 8.50
N TYR A 225 21.93 12.32 8.02
CA TYR A 225 21.27 11.03 7.84
C TYR A 225 21.22 10.61 6.37
N THR A 226 21.37 9.31 6.13
CA THR A 226 21.04 8.73 4.82
C THR A 226 19.53 8.79 4.57
N THR A 227 18.72 8.40 5.56
CA THR A 227 17.25 8.43 5.49
C THR A 227 16.66 9.27 6.63
N PRO A 228 16.78 10.62 6.58
CA PRO A 228 16.33 11.49 7.69
C PRO A 228 14.83 11.37 8.00
N SER A 229 14.00 11.10 6.98
CA SER A 229 12.57 10.88 7.17
C SER A 229 12.25 9.67 8.06
N LEU A 230 13.10 8.64 8.04
CA LEU A 230 12.91 7.45 8.87
C LEU A 230 13.10 7.80 10.36
N ALA A 231 14.16 8.54 10.69
CA ALA A 231 14.44 8.97 12.07
C ALA A 231 13.26 9.74 12.69
N LEU A 232 12.69 10.70 11.96
CA LEU A 232 11.52 11.46 12.40
C LEU A 232 10.29 10.56 12.60
N LYS A 233 10.01 9.71 11.61
CA LYS A 233 8.80 8.87 11.63
C LYS A 233 8.84 7.78 12.70
N VAL A 234 10.02 7.22 12.97
CA VAL A 234 10.23 6.25 14.06
C VAL A 234 9.87 6.88 15.39
N GLY A 235 10.39 8.08 15.70
CA GLY A 235 10.10 8.79 16.95
C GLY A 235 8.60 8.98 17.21
N TYR A 236 7.85 9.49 16.22
CA TYR A 236 6.40 9.67 16.35
C TYR A 236 5.65 8.36 16.58
N THR A 237 6.07 7.30 15.90
CA THR A 237 5.41 6.00 15.99
C THR A 237 5.76 5.30 17.31
N LEU A 238 6.97 5.51 17.82
CA LEU A 238 7.44 5.01 19.11
C LEU A 238 6.68 5.65 20.28
N VAL A 239 6.43 6.96 20.23
CA VAL A 239 5.55 7.63 21.22
C VAL A 239 4.13 7.08 21.15
N THR A 240 3.65 6.78 19.94
CA THR A 240 2.33 6.15 19.77
C THR A 240 2.30 4.77 20.43
N ALA A 241 3.35 3.96 20.28
CA ALA A 241 3.49 2.67 20.94
C ALA A 241 3.56 2.81 22.47
N ALA A 242 4.34 3.77 22.99
CA ALA A 242 4.42 4.06 24.42
C ALA A 242 3.06 4.46 25.01
N LYS A 243 2.26 5.25 24.27
CA LYS A 243 0.89 5.60 24.68
C LYS A 243 -0.07 4.40 24.66
N VAL A 244 0.11 3.46 23.73
CA VAL A 244 -0.67 2.20 23.72
C VAL A 244 -0.31 1.37 24.96
N LEU A 245 0.98 1.18 25.22
CA LEU A 245 1.47 0.42 26.36
C LEU A 245 1.02 1.04 27.70
N MET A 246 1.11 2.36 27.84
CA MET A 246 0.61 3.09 29.00
C MET A 246 -0.90 2.91 29.20
N GLY A 247 -1.69 2.93 28.12
CA GLY A 247 -3.13 2.68 28.19
C GLY A 247 -3.45 1.27 28.69
N ASN A 248 -2.69 0.26 28.23
CA ASN A 248 -2.86 -1.11 28.73
C ASN A 248 -2.48 -1.23 30.22
N ALA A 249 -1.38 -0.60 30.63
CA ALA A 249 -0.94 -0.59 32.02
C ALA A 249 -1.99 0.03 32.96
N LEU A 250 -2.63 1.13 32.52
CA LEU A 250 -3.74 1.75 33.26
C LEU A 250 -4.95 0.81 33.39
N LEU A 251 -5.34 0.13 32.31
CA LEU A 251 -6.45 -0.83 32.34
C LEU A 251 -6.15 -2.06 33.20
N GLN A 252 -4.89 -2.44 33.33
CA GLN A 252 -4.42 -3.56 34.15
C GLN A 252 -4.03 -3.15 35.58
N ALA A 253 -4.19 -1.88 35.94
CA ALA A 253 -3.74 -1.30 37.22
C ALA A 253 -2.24 -1.53 37.53
N ASP A 254 -1.39 -1.66 36.51
CA ASP A 254 0.07 -1.76 36.67
C ASP A 254 0.72 -0.37 36.77
N ALA A 255 0.77 0.16 37.99
CA ALA A 255 1.37 1.46 38.29
C ALA A 255 2.88 1.52 37.95
N GLY A 256 3.59 0.39 37.99
CA GLY A 256 5.01 0.32 37.70
C GLY A 256 5.29 0.55 36.22
N LEU A 257 4.57 -0.18 35.36
CA LEU A 257 4.66 -0.04 33.92
C LEU A 257 4.13 1.30 33.43
N GLU A 258 3.05 1.80 34.03
CA GLU A 258 2.51 3.12 33.76
C GLU A 258 3.56 4.21 34.03
N LYS A 259 4.23 4.17 35.19
CA LYS A 259 5.28 5.11 35.57
C LYS A 259 6.45 5.05 34.59
N LYS A 260 6.90 3.85 34.19
CA LYS A 260 7.96 3.69 33.17
C LYS A 260 7.57 4.32 31.84
N CYS A 261 6.35 4.11 31.36
CA CYS A 261 5.86 4.72 30.12
C CYS A 261 5.79 6.25 30.21
N LYS A 262 5.27 6.80 31.31
CA LYS A 262 5.22 8.26 31.55
C LYS A 262 6.62 8.86 31.55
N GLN A 263 7.57 8.24 32.24
CA GLN A 263 8.96 8.68 32.27
C GLN A 263 9.61 8.61 30.89
N PHE A 264 9.37 7.53 30.12
CA PHE A 264 9.89 7.38 28.76
C PHE A 264 9.36 8.47 27.82
N ILE A 265 8.06 8.76 27.86
CA ILE A 265 7.44 9.83 27.07
C ILE A 265 8.02 11.19 27.49
N LYS A 266 8.28 11.41 28.77
CA LYS A 266 8.93 12.64 29.26
C LYS A 266 10.37 12.75 28.72
N SER A 267 11.16 11.67 28.78
CA SER A 267 12.51 11.62 28.20
C SER A 267 12.49 11.93 26.69
N TYR A 268 11.51 11.37 25.96
CA TYR A 268 11.29 11.70 24.55
C TYR A 268 11.08 13.19 24.34
N THR A 269 10.13 13.81 25.05
CA THR A 269 9.81 15.23 24.90
C THR A 269 11.00 16.13 25.20
N LEU A 270 11.84 15.76 26.18
CA LEU A 270 12.99 16.58 26.59
C LEU A 270 14.21 16.44 25.69
N LYS A 271 14.47 15.25 25.14
CA LYS A 271 15.76 14.95 24.48
C LYS A 271 15.67 14.62 23.00
N TRP A 272 14.54 14.08 22.53
CA TRP A 272 14.46 13.54 21.16
C TRP A 272 14.67 14.60 20.09
N GLU A 273 14.21 15.83 20.34
CA GLU A 273 14.36 16.93 19.38
C GLU A 273 15.82 17.26 19.12
N ALA A 274 16.59 17.50 20.17
CA ALA A 274 18.01 17.84 20.08
C ALA A 274 18.82 16.67 19.48
N GLU A 275 18.57 15.45 19.94
CA GLU A 275 19.40 14.29 19.60
C GLU A 275 19.07 13.68 18.23
N VAL A 276 17.82 13.82 17.74
CA VAL A 276 17.37 13.13 16.52
C VAL A 276 16.74 14.10 15.52
N SER A 277 15.69 14.81 15.93
CA SER A 277 14.86 15.57 14.99
C SER A 277 15.60 16.73 14.33
N THR A 278 16.41 17.48 15.09
CA THR A 278 17.15 18.64 14.60
C THR A 278 18.10 18.26 13.45
N HIS A 279 18.89 17.19 13.65
CA HIS A 279 19.80 16.68 12.62
C HIS A 279 19.06 16.12 11.40
N ALA A 280 17.93 15.43 11.61
CA ALA A 280 17.11 14.92 10.52
C ALA A 280 16.48 16.05 9.68
N LEU A 281 15.94 17.08 10.33
CA LEU A 281 15.37 18.26 9.68
C LEU A 281 16.45 19.07 8.95
N ARG A 282 17.64 19.23 9.54
CA ARG A 282 18.79 19.85 8.88
C ARG A 282 19.19 19.09 7.63
N THR A 283 19.32 17.76 7.72
CA THR A 283 19.61 16.90 6.56
C THR A 283 18.59 17.09 5.45
N LEU A 284 17.29 17.12 5.78
CA LEU A 284 16.23 17.38 4.80
C LEU A 284 16.36 18.76 4.15
N LYS A 285 16.77 19.79 4.89
CA LYS A 285 17.02 21.14 4.35
C LYS A 285 18.23 21.13 3.40
N VAL A 286 19.33 20.49 3.79
CA VAL A 286 20.54 20.35 2.94
C VAL A 286 20.20 19.62 1.65
N ASN A 287 19.53 18.46 1.72
CA ASN A 287 19.13 17.69 0.54
C ASN A 287 18.21 18.50 -0.39
N LYS A 288 17.32 19.33 0.18
CA LYS A 288 16.43 20.21 -0.59
C LYS A 288 17.16 21.41 -1.20
N ARG A 289 18.22 21.93 -0.57
CA ARG A 289 19.01 23.07 -1.07
C ARG A 289 19.66 22.73 -2.40
N ASN A 290 20.19 21.51 -2.51
CA ASN A 290 20.92 21.06 -3.70
C ASN A 290 19.99 20.49 -4.79
N THR A 291 18.67 20.50 -4.60
CA THR A 291 17.73 20.04 -5.62
C THR A 291 17.31 21.21 -6.51
N SER A 292 17.73 21.24 -7.78
CA SER A 292 17.31 22.25 -8.75
C SER A 292 15.78 22.27 -8.88
N ARG A 293 15.15 23.41 -8.57
CA ARG A 293 13.70 23.59 -8.69
C ARG A 293 13.33 24.08 -10.09
N LEU A 294 13.55 23.25 -11.10
CA LEU A 294 13.13 23.57 -12.46
C LEU A 294 11.59 23.58 -12.51
N LEU A 295 11.04 24.70 -12.97
CA LEU A 295 9.63 24.76 -13.33
C LEU A 295 9.44 24.10 -14.71
N PRO A 296 8.27 23.50 -14.97
CA PRO A 296 7.93 23.05 -16.31
C PRO A 296 7.99 24.23 -17.27
N LEU A 297 8.58 24.03 -18.46
CA LEU A 297 8.50 25.03 -19.52
C LEU A 297 7.05 25.18 -19.99
N THR A 298 6.61 26.41 -20.29
CA THR A 298 5.27 26.66 -20.83
C THR A 298 5.04 25.88 -22.12
N THR A 299 6.05 25.77 -22.98
CA THR A 299 6.02 24.98 -24.21
C THR A 299 5.74 23.50 -23.95
N ASP A 300 6.40 22.91 -22.95
CA ASP A 300 6.17 21.51 -22.53
C ASP A 300 4.77 21.31 -21.96
N VAL A 301 4.24 22.30 -21.21
CA VAL A 301 2.87 22.26 -20.69
C VAL A 301 1.84 22.28 -21.81
N VAL A 302 2.05 23.12 -22.83
CA VAL A 302 1.20 23.18 -24.03
C VAL A 302 1.30 21.88 -24.83
N ALA A 303 2.50 21.34 -25.01
CA ALA A 303 2.72 20.05 -25.69
C ALA A 303 1.93 18.92 -25.01
N LEU A 304 2.00 18.84 -23.67
CA LEU A 304 1.20 17.87 -22.92
C LEU A 304 -0.30 18.08 -23.08
N SER A 305 -0.78 19.32 -23.01
CA SER A 305 -2.20 19.64 -23.16
C SER A 305 -2.74 19.24 -24.54
N ASN A 306 -1.99 19.54 -25.60
CA ASN A 306 -2.34 19.21 -26.97
C ASN A 306 -2.31 17.69 -27.20
N TYR A 307 -1.27 17.02 -26.73
CA TYR A 307 -1.15 15.57 -26.81
C TYR A 307 -2.34 14.88 -26.12
N VAL A 308 -2.63 15.24 -24.87
CA VAL A 308 -3.73 14.62 -24.11
C VAL A 308 -5.08 14.90 -24.78
N ARG A 309 -5.32 16.10 -25.30
CA ARG A 309 -6.56 16.41 -26.03
C ARG A 309 -6.72 15.56 -27.30
N LYS A 310 -5.64 15.34 -28.05
CA LYS A 310 -5.62 14.49 -29.24
C LYS A 310 -5.91 13.03 -28.87
N GLU A 311 -5.15 12.50 -27.91
CA GLU A 311 -5.27 11.10 -27.47
C GLU A 311 -6.64 10.79 -26.86
N THR A 312 -7.27 11.72 -26.13
CA THR A 312 -8.65 11.53 -25.63
C THR A 312 -9.64 11.42 -26.80
N LYS A 313 -9.51 12.26 -27.83
CA LYS A 313 -10.39 12.22 -29.01
C LYS A 313 -10.25 10.91 -29.79
N GLU A 314 -9.01 10.49 -30.04
CA GLU A 314 -8.75 9.21 -30.69
C GLU A 314 -9.19 8.02 -29.84
N GLY A 315 -8.96 8.07 -28.51
CA GLY A 315 -9.38 7.04 -27.58
C GLY A 315 -10.89 6.83 -27.55
N LYS A 316 -11.67 7.92 -27.63
CA LYS A 316 -13.13 7.86 -27.78
C LYS A 316 -13.55 7.12 -29.03
N GLN A 317 -12.97 7.49 -30.17
CA GLN A 317 -13.29 6.87 -31.47
C GLN A 317 -12.97 5.37 -31.42
N LYS A 318 -11.78 5.03 -30.92
CA LYS A 318 -11.32 3.63 -30.76
C LYS A 318 -12.23 2.81 -29.85
N LEU A 319 -12.71 3.37 -28.74
CA LEU A 319 -13.63 2.68 -27.82
C LEU A 319 -15.04 2.51 -28.40
N ASN A 320 -15.50 3.45 -29.23
CA ASN A 320 -16.79 3.31 -29.91
C ASN A 320 -16.77 2.27 -31.03
N SER A 321 -15.62 2.09 -31.69
CA SER A 321 -15.46 1.18 -32.83
C SER A 321 -14.83 -0.17 -32.47
N CYS A 322 -14.55 -0.45 -31.20
CA CYS A 322 -13.88 -1.69 -30.80
C CYS A 322 -14.85 -2.87 -30.67
N SER A 323 -14.31 -4.07 -30.88
CA SER A 323 -14.97 -5.32 -30.52
C SER A 323 -15.01 -5.51 -29.00
N SER A 324 -15.85 -6.45 -28.53
CA SER A 324 -15.97 -6.78 -27.11
C SER A 324 -14.62 -7.13 -26.46
N ASP A 325 -13.78 -7.90 -27.16
CA ASP A 325 -12.51 -8.41 -26.63
C ASP A 325 -11.47 -7.29 -26.39
N GLU A 326 -11.49 -6.23 -27.21
CA GLU A 326 -10.59 -5.08 -27.04
C GLU A 326 -11.11 -4.05 -26.02
N THR A 327 -12.38 -4.16 -25.62
CA THR A 327 -13.07 -3.10 -24.86
C THR A 327 -12.35 -2.78 -23.55
N LEU A 328 -11.81 -3.79 -22.86
CA LEU A 328 -11.05 -3.62 -21.62
C LEU A 328 -9.85 -2.69 -21.79
N ASP A 329 -9.01 -2.96 -22.79
CA ASP A 329 -7.78 -2.21 -23.02
C ASP A 329 -8.07 -0.80 -23.54
N ARG A 330 -9.05 -0.67 -24.45
CA ARG A 330 -9.47 0.64 -24.97
C ARG A 330 -10.11 1.51 -23.89
N TRP A 331 -10.94 0.91 -23.04
CA TRP A 331 -11.55 1.60 -21.90
C TRP A 331 -10.48 2.10 -20.94
N LYS A 332 -9.50 1.26 -20.61
CA LYS A 332 -8.38 1.62 -19.72
C LYS A 332 -7.54 2.76 -20.30
N GLN A 333 -7.20 2.69 -21.59
CA GLN A 333 -6.47 3.76 -22.28
C GLN A 333 -7.24 5.08 -22.23
N LEU A 334 -8.54 5.06 -22.55
CA LEU A 334 -9.38 6.26 -22.50
C LEU A 334 -9.52 6.80 -21.07
N ALA A 335 -9.64 5.93 -20.07
CA ALA A 335 -9.72 6.31 -18.67
C ALA A 335 -8.42 6.98 -18.17
N GLU A 336 -7.25 6.43 -18.53
CA GLU A 336 -5.95 7.00 -18.14
C GLU A 336 -5.70 8.38 -18.76
N VAL A 337 -6.02 8.56 -20.04
CA VAL A 337 -5.84 9.85 -20.73
C VAL A 337 -6.86 10.87 -20.28
N THR A 338 -8.12 10.48 -20.07
CA THR A 338 -9.18 11.36 -19.56
C THR A 338 -8.86 11.83 -18.14
N LEU A 339 -8.42 10.93 -17.25
CA LEU A 339 -7.97 11.29 -15.91
C LEU A 339 -6.82 12.31 -15.94
N THR A 340 -5.87 12.09 -16.85
CA THR A 340 -4.75 13.01 -17.08
C THR A 340 -5.24 14.37 -17.54
N GLN A 341 -6.17 14.42 -18.49
CA GLN A 341 -6.77 15.65 -19.02
C GLN A 341 -7.46 16.46 -17.91
N VAL A 342 -8.31 15.81 -17.12
CA VAL A 342 -9.03 16.44 -16.01
C VAL A 342 -8.04 16.98 -14.98
N CYS A 343 -7.00 16.22 -14.64
CA CYS A 343 -5.98 16.63 -13.68
C CYS A 343 -5.11 17.80 -14.19
N VAL A 344 -4.73 17.80 -15.46
CA VAL A 344 -3.95 18.87 -16.10
C VAL A 344 -4.78 20.15 -16.21
N PHE A 345 -6.06 20.05 -16.57
CA PHE A 345 -6.97 21.19 -16.67
C PHE A 345 -7.26 21.83 -15.31
N ASN A 346 -7.68 21.03 -14.33
CA ASN A 346 -8.10 21.55 -13.02
C ASN A 346 -6.94 21.95 -12.11
N ARG A 347 -5.72 21.45 -12.38
CA ARG A 347 -4.55 21.60 -11.50
C ARG A 347 -4.85 21.22 -10.04
N LYS A 348 -5.78 20.27 -9.80
CA LYS A 348 -6.17 19.77 -8.46
C LYS A 348 -5.23 18.66 -7.97
N ARG A 349 -5.40 18.18 -6.72
CA ARG A 349 -4.42 17.22 -6.17
C ARG A 349 -4.70 15.90 -6.87
N PRO A 350 -3.68 15.13 -7.26
CA PRO A 350 -3.89 13.87 -7.99
C PRO A 350 -4.89 12.94 -7.30
N GLY A 351 -4.79 12.86 -5.96
CA GLY A 351 -5.66 11.99 -5.17
C GLY A 351 -7.11 12.46 -5.07
N GLU A 352 -7.40 13.75 -5.25
CA GLU A 352 -8.78 14.28 -5.22
C GLU A 352 -9.54 13.77 -6.46
N VAL A 353 -8.96 13.94 -7.66
CA VAL A 353 -9.60 13.51 -8.92
C VAL A 353 -9.58 12.00 -9.10
N SER A 354 -8.47 11.33 -8.74
CA SER A 354 -8.35 9.86 -8.89
C SER A 354 -9.40 9.10 -8.07
N LYS A 355 -9.80 9.66 -6.93
CA LYS A 355 -10.73 9.05 -5.98
C LYS A 355 -12.18 9.49 -6.18
N MET A 356 -12.48 10.24 -7.24
CA MET A 356 -13.83 10.72 -7.53
C MET A 356 -14.82 9.55 -7.52
N PRO A 357 -15.78 9.51 -6.58
CA PRO A 357 -16.83 8.50 -6.54
C PRO A 357 -17.80 8.65 -7.72
N LEU A 358 -18.44 7.54 -8.08
CA LEU A 358 -19.56 7.54 -9.04
C LEU A 358 -20.76 8.35 -8.54
N SER A 359 -21.03 8.32 -7.23
CA SER A 359 -22.09 9.12 -6.61
C SER A 359 -21.91 10.61 -6.88
N ASP A 360 -20.69 11.10 -6.72
CA ASP A 360 -20.37 12.51 -6.86
C ASP A 360 -20.50 12.94 -8.33
N TYR A 361 -20.05 12.10 -9.27
CA TYR A 361 -20.22 12.38 -10.71
C TYR A 361 -21.70 12.38 -11.14
N LYS A 362 -22.56 11.55 -10.54
CA LYS A 362 -24.01 11.58 -10.82
C LYS A 362 -24.67 12.89 -10.38
N CYS A 363 -24.08 13.60 -9.42
CA CYS A 363 -24.50 14.91 -8.97
C CYS A 363 -23.87 16.07 -9.77
N ILE A 364 -23.35 15.80 -10.98
CA ILE A 364 -22.77 16.83 -11.84
C ILE A 364 -23.80 17.91 -12.20
N THR A 365 -23.41 19.16 -12.10
CA THR A 365 -24.25 20.32 -12.44
C THR A 365 -23.60 21.18 -13.52
N LYS A 366 -24.42 21.95 -14.23
CA LYS A 366 -24.00 23.00 -15.18
C LYS A 366 -24.73 24.29 -14.82
N GLY A 367 -24.08 25.44 -15.00
CA GLY A 367 -24.63 26.74 -14.64
C GLY A 367 -24.44 27.12 -13.17
N GLU A 368 -25.19 28.12 -12.72
CA GLU A 368 -25.06 28.73 -11.39
C GLU A 368 -25.58 27.85 -10.24
N GLY A 369 -26.30 26.77 -10.54
CA GLY A 369 -26.87 25.86 -9.55
C GLY A 369 -25.82 25.37 -8.55
N GLY A 370 -25.94 25.79 -7.29
CA GLY A 370 -25.04 25.43 -6.18
C GLY A 370 -23.91 26.43 -5.85
N ILE A 371 -23.79 27.54 -6.60
CA ILE A 371 -22.93 28.67 -6.18
C ILE A 371 -23.85 29.80 -5.74
N PHE A 372 -23.62 30.38 -4.56
CA PHE A 372 -24.30 31.60 -4.14
C PHE A 372 -23.97 32.72 -5.15
N GLY A 373 -24.89 32.94 -6.10
CA GLY A 373 -24.69 33.75 -7.31
C GLY A 373 -24.45 35.26 -7.09
N GLU A 374 -24.44 35.70 -5.83
CA GLU A 374 -24.20 37.08 -5.43
C GLU A 374 -22.70 37.46 -5.45
N GLY A 375 -21.78 36.48 -5.44
CA GLY A 375 -20.33 36.72 -5.39
C GLY A 375 -19.57 36.59 -6.71
N LEU A 376 -20.22 36.18 -7.81
CA LEU A 376 -19.55 35.90 -9.09
C LEU A 376 -19.55 37.09 -10.04
N THR A 377 -18.41 37.37 -10.66
CA THR A 377 -18.28 38.33 -11.76
C THR A 377 -19.05 37.88 -13.01
N LYS A 378 -19.36 38.81 -13.93
CA LYS A 378 -20.05 38.50 -15.21
C LYS A 378 -19.33 37.40 -16.00
N TRP A 379 -18.01 37.41 -16.00
CA TRP A 379 -17.18 36.40 -16.66
C TRP A 379 -17.28 35.04 -15.99
N GLU A 380 -17.28 34.98 -14.65
CA GLU A 380 -17.42 33.72 -13.92
C GLU A 380 -18.81 33.10 -14.10
N LYS A 381 -19.86 33.94 -14.15
CA LYS A 381 -21.22 33.49 -14.49
C LYS A 381 -21.28 32.89 -15.89
N ALA A 382 -20.69 33.57 -16.88
CA ALA A 382 -20.58 33.05 -18.24
C ALA A 382 -19.80 31.73 -18.28
N LEU A 383 -18.70 31.62 -17.52
CA LEU A 383 -17.91 30.39 -17.44
C LEU A 383 -18.72 29.24 -16.84
N CYS A 384 -19.48 29.47 -15.77
CA CYS A 384 -20.34 28.46 -15.14
C CYS A 384 -21.36 27.88 -16.11
N ASN A 385 -21.80 28.66 -17.10
CA ASN A 385 -22.73 28.18 -18.13
C ASN A 385 -22.06 27.30 -19.20
N VAL A 386 -20.73 27.33 -19.32
CA VAL A 386 -19.97 26.57 -20.32
C VAL A 386 -19.33 25.32 -19.73
N VAL A 387 -18.91 25.35 -18.46
CA VAL A 387 -18.26 24.21 -17.80
C VAL A 387 -19.22 23.44 -16.89
N TRP A 388 -19.02 22.13 -16.79
CA TRP A 388 -19.68 21.30 -15.81
C TRP A 388 -18.90 21.26 -14.51
N ARG A 389 -19.60 21.12 -13.39
CA ARG A 389 -19.02 21.07 -12.05
C ARG A 389 -19.41 19.78 -11.34
N VAL A 390 -18.40 19.11 -10.80
CA VAL A 390 -18.56 17.96 -9.89
C VAL A 390 -17.98 18.34 -8.54
N GLU A 391 -18.77 18.22 -7.48
CA GLU A 391 -18.34 18.50 -6.12
C GLU A 391 -17.88 17.20 -5.45
N ILE A 392 -16.59 17.13 -5.08
CA ILE A 392 -15.98 15.95 -4.48
C ILE A 392 -15.47 16.24 -3.07
N ASN A 393 -15.38 15.19 -2.26
CA ASN A 393 -14.80 15.28 -0.92
C ASN A 393 -13.27 15.43 -0.97
N GLY A 394 -12.79 16.59 -0.50
CA GLY A 394 -11.39 16.88 -0.28
C GLY A 394 -10.89 16.46 1.11
N LYS A 395 -9.65 16.86 1.43
CA LYS A 395 -9.06 16.59 2.75
C LYS A 395 -9.86 17.32 3.84
N CYS A 396 -10.06 16.66 4.98
CA CYS A 396 -10.83 17.18 6.12
C CYS A 396 -12.32 17.43 5.82
N ASN A 397 -12.94 16.65 4.93
CA ASN A 397 -14.33 16.80 4.50
C ASN A 397 -14.66 18.16 3.84
N ASN A 398 -13.64 18.86 3.33
CA ASN A 398 -13.88 20.08 2.56
C ASN A 398 -14.37 19.72 1.15
N THR A 399 -15.47 20.29 0.70
CA THR A 399 -15.95 20.14 -0.68
C THR A 399 -15.00 20.83 -1.66
N VAL A 400 -14.62 20.11 -2.73
CA VAL A 400 -13.72 20.62 -3.78
C VAL A 400 -14.43 20.51 -5.13
N PRO A 401 -14.61 21.61 -5.87
CA PRO A 401 -15.16 21.54 -7.22
C PRO A 401 -14.10 21.07 -8.23
N VAL A 402 -14.51 20.17 -9.11
CA VAL A 402 -13.79 19.74 -10.32
C VAL A 402 -14.59 20.19 -11.53
N LEU A 403 -13.94 20.96 -12.41
CA LEU A 403 -14.53 21.50 -13.62
C LEU A 403 -14.25 20.58 -14.81
N LEU A 404 -15.26 20.36 -15.64
CA LEU A 404 -15.18 19.51 -16.82
C LEU A 404 -15.69 20.28 -18.05
N THR A 405 -14.99 20.16 -19.17
CA THR A 405 -15.48 20.64 -20.47
C THR A 405 -16.48 19.63 -21.06
N ASP A 406 -17.27 20.03 -22.05
CA ASP A 406 -18.17 19.11 -22.76
C ASP A 406 -17.40 17.92 -23.36
N ASP A 407 -16.19 18.16 -23.90
CA ASP A 407 -15.29 17.11 -24.38
C ASP A 407 -14.93 16.11 -23.26
N MET A 408 -14.55 16.59 -22.06
CA MET A 408 -14.21 15.71 -20.94
C MET A 408 -15.43 14.93 -20.46
N LYS A 409 -16.58 15.60 -20.30
CA LYS A 409 -17.84 14.97 -19.89
C LYS A 409 -18.22 13.86 -20.85
N GLY A 410 -18.23 14.12 -22.16
CA GLY A 410 -18.53 13.08 -23.15
C GLY A 410 -17.55 11.91 -23.15
N SER A 411 -16.30 12.11 -22.68
CA SER A 411 -15.33 11.00 -22.49
C SER A 411 -15.71 10.15 -21.30
N ILE A 412 -16.07 10.80 -20.20
CA ILE A 412 -16.46 10.15 -18.95
C ILE A 412 -17.81 9.43 -19.12
N ASP A 413 -18.77 10.03 -19.82
CA ASP A 413 -20.08 9.41 -20.08
C ASP A 413 -19.92 8.12 -20.91
N LEU A 414 -19.05 8.13 -21.92
CA LEU A 414 -18.73 6.91 -22.68
C LEU A 414 -18.04 5.84 -21.81
N LEU A 415 -17.11 6.25 -20.93
CA LEU A 415 -16.51 5.34 -19.96
C LEU A 415 -17.56 4.75 -19.01
N MET A 416 -18.58 5.54 -18.63
CA MET A 416 -19.68 5.09 -17.77
C MET A 416 -20.60 4.11 -18.48
N GLU A 417 -20.91 4.34 -19.76
CA GLU A 417 -21.74 3.45 -20.58
C GLU A 417 -21.09 2.06 -20.73
N LYS A 418 -19.80 2.00 -21.06
CA LYS A 418 -19.07 0.75 -21.26
C LYS A 418 -18.54 0.12 -19.96
N ARG A 419 -18.81 0.73 -18.81
CA ARG A 419 -18.24 0.33 -17.52
C ARG A 419 -18.60 -1.10 -17.12
N SER A 420 -19.87 -1.50 -17.29
CA SER A 420 -20.37 -2.81 -16.87
C SER A 420 -19.69 -3.99 -17.55
N GLN A 421 -19.08 -3.75 -18.73
CA GLN A 421 -18.37 -4.77 -19.50
C GLN A 421 -16.95 -5.03 -18.97
N VAL A 422 -16.37 -4.09 -18.22
CA VAL A 422 -14.92 -4.08 -17.92
C VAL A 422 -14.58 -3.86 -16.46
N VAL A 423 -15.48 -3.28 -15.66
CA VAL A 423 -15.26 -2.98 -14.25
C VAL A 423 -16.26 -3.74 -13.39
N ASN A 424 -15.76 -4.37 -12.32
CA ASN A 424 -16.60 -5.01 -11.31
C ASN A 424 -17.55 -4.00 -10.63
N ASP A 425 -18.83 -4.36 -10.50
CA ASP A 425 -19.89 -3.54 -9.89
C ASP A 425 -19.57 -3.04 -8.48
N GLY A 426 -18.75 -3.77 -7.72
CA GLY A 426 -18.32 -3.37 -6.39
C GLY A 426 -17.28 -2.23 -6.33
N ASN A 427 -16.84 -1.68 -7.46
CA ASN A 427 -15.87 -0.59 -7.50
C ASN A 427 -16.57 0.80 -7.51
N PRO A 428 -16.40 1.63 -6.47
CA PRO A 428 -17.12 2.90 -6.34
C PRO A 428 -16.48 4.07 -7.12
N TYR A 429 -15.29 3.90 -7.69
CA TYR A 429 -14.53 5.00 -8.29
C TYR A 429 -14.89 5.22 -9.75
N LEU A 430 -14.99 6.48 -10.16
CA LEU A 430 -15.18 6.87 -11.55
C LEU A 430 -14.05 6.33 -12.44
N PHE A 431 -12.81 6.70 -12.11
CA PHE A 431 -11.60 6.18 -12.74
C PHE A 431 -11.15 4.87 -12.06
N ALA A 432 -11.99 3.85 -12.17
CA ALA A 432 -11.71 2.52 -11.62
C ALA A 432 -10.50 1.88 -12.30
N ASN A 433 -9.75 1.09 -11.54
CA ASN A 433 -8.79 0.15 -12.10
C ASN A 433 -9.55 -1.13 -12.48
N PRO A 434 -9.63 -1.52 -13.77
CA PRO A 434 -10.34 -2.73 -14.20
C PRO A 434 -9.79 -4.01 -13.55
N ASP A 435 -8.48 -4.03 -13.29
CA ASP A 435 -7.77 -5.18 -12.71
C ASP A 435 -8.05 -5.38 -11.20
N GLY A 436 -8.95 -4.60 -10.57
CA GLY A 436 -9.25 -4.76 -9.15
C GLY A 436 -10.28 -3.79 -8.56
N ARG A 437 -10.37 -3.74 -7.22
CA ARG A 437 -11.35 -2.91 -6.47
C ARG A 437 -10.81 -1.53 -6.07
N GLY A 438 -9.92 -0.95 -6.89
CA GLY A 438 -9.23 0.32 -6.63
C GLY A 438 -9.40 1.33 -7.77
N HIS A 439 -8.62 2.41 -7.74
CA HIS A 439 -8.68 3.46 -8.76
C HIS A 439 -7.37 3.59 -9.54
N LEU A 440 -7.44 4.23 -10.71
CA LEU A 440 -6.25 4.63 -11.48
C LEU A 440 -5.49 5.72 -10.72
N ARG A 441 -4.16 5.72 -10.81
CA ARG A 441 -3.31 6.69 -10.12
C ARG A 441 -2.94 7.83 -11.06
N ALA A 442 -3.55 9.01 -10.88
CA ALA A 442 -3.28 10.18 -11.73
C ALA A 442 -1.79 10.57 -11.78
N THR A 443 -1.01 10.30 -10.73
CA THR A 443 0.44 10.55 -10.74
C THR A 443 1.18 9.71 -11.76
N ASP A 444 0.71 8.48 -11.98
CA ASP A 444 1.34 7.50 -12.84
C ASP A 444 0.88 7.74 -14.28
N THR A 445 -0.41 8.00 -14.50
CA THR A 445 -0.96 8.33 -15.83
C THR A 445 -0.33 9.60 -16.40
N VAL A 446 -0.28 10.68 -15.62
CA VAL A 446 0.35 11.95 -16.06
C VAL A 446 1.83 11.76 -16.38
N ARG A 447 2.54 10.96 -15.59
CA ARG A 447 3.95 10.65 -15.86
C ARG A 447 4.10 9.92 -17.19
N ASN A 448 3.27 8.93 -17.46
CA ASN A 448 3.33 8.14 -18.69
C ASN A 448 3.04 9.00 -19.91
N HIS A 449 2.00 9.84 -19.87
CA HIS A 449 1.66 10.73 -20.98
C HIS A 449 2.67 11.87 -21.16
N ALA A 450 3.28 12.35 -20.07
CA ALA A 450 4.37 13.34 -20.16
C ALA A 450 5.57 12.81 -20.95
N GLN A 451 5.91 11.53 -20.84
CA GLN A 451 6.99 10.93 -21.63
C GLN A 451 6.63 10.79 -23.12
N LYS A 452 5.33 10.71 -23.44
CA LYS A 452 4.84 10.51 -24.82
C LYS A 452 4.53 11.81 -25.55
N CYS A 453 4.41 12.93 -24.85
CA CYS A 453 3.95 14.19 -25.44
C CYS A 453 5.04 14.99 -26.19
N GLY A 454 6.27 14.47 -26.31
CA GLY A 454 7.37 15.15 -27.00
C GLY A 454 7.91 16.38 -26.27
N ALA A 455 7.69 16.49 -24.96
CA ALA A 455 8.24 17.57 -24.14
C ALA A 455 9.77 17.51 -24.05
N LYS A 456 10.44 18.66 -23.96
CA LYS A 456 11.89 18.74 -23.76
C LYS A 456 12.31 18.20 -22.39
N TYR A 457 11.52 18.51 -21.36
CA TYR A 457 11.77 18.05 -20.00
C TYR A 457 10.54 17.33 -19.41
N PRO A 458 10.24 16.09 -19.87
CA PRO A 458 9.05 15.36 -19.46
C PRO A 458 9.02 15.05 -17.95
N ASP A 459 10.18 15.03 -17.29
CA ASP A 459 10.29 14.86 -15.82
C ASP A 459 9.87 16.08 -14.99
N GLN A 460 9.72 17.23 -15.64
CA GLN A 460 9.17 18.43 -15.02
C GLN A 460 7.65 18.44 -15.07
N LEU A 461 7.03 17.72 -16.02
CA LEU A 461 5.59 17.57 -16.13
C LEU A 461 5.04 16.59 -15.08
N ARG A 462 5.00 17.07 -13.84
CA ARG A 462 4.41 16.38 -12.69
C ARG A 462 3.34 17.26 -12.09
N LEU A 463 2.21 16.69 -11.64
CA LEU A 463 1.09 17.47 -11.11
C LEU A 463 1.49 18.44 -9.98
N THR A 464 2.43 18.06 -9.12
CA THR A 464 2.96 18.95 -8.07
C THR A 464 3.74 20.15 -8.63
N LYS A 465 4.49 19.96 -9.73
CA LYS A 465 5.24 21.02 -10.41
C LYS A 465 4.32 21.90 -11.27
N LEU A 466 3.34 21.30 -11.95
CA LEU A 466 2.30 22.01 -12.72
C LEU A 466 1.45 22.94 -11.82
N ARG A 467 1.19 22.53 -10.58
CA ARG A 467 0.53 23.40 -9.59
C ARG A 467 1.39 24.56 -9.12
N LYS A 468 2.71 24.38 -9.03
CA LYS A 468 3.63 25.47 -8.73
C LYS A 468 3.76 26.43 -9.92
N HIS A 469 3.82 25.88 -11.13
CA HIS A 469 3.85 26.64 -12.37
C HIS A 469 2.69 27.64 -12.43
N ILE A 470 1.44 27.19 -12.27
CA ILE A 470 0.28 28.11 -12.34
C ILE A 470 0.32 29.19 -11.24
N ALA A 471 0.75 28.84 -10.02
CA ALA A 471 0.87 29.82 -8.94
C ALA A 471 1.91 30.91 -9.26
N ILE A 472 3.04 30.50 -9.84
CA ILE A 472 4.13 31.41 -10.22
C ILE A 472 3.76 32.22 -11.45
N SER A 473 3.17 31.62 -12.49
CA SER A 473 2.67 32.35 -13.66
C SER A 473 1.64 33.41 -13.26
N SER A 474 0.73 33.10 -12.33
CA SER A 474 -0.23 34.06 -11.81
C SER A 474 0.43 35.19 -11.01
N GLN A 475 1.52 34.90 -10.28
CA GLN A 475 2.30 35.92 -9.58
C GLN A 475 3.01 36.84 -10.57
N ILE A 476 3.66 36.28 -11.59
CA ILE A 476 4.35 37.04 -12.65
C ILE A 476 3.37 37.95 -13.39
N MET A 477 2.16 37.46 -13.71
CA MET A 477 1.11 38.28 -14.35
C MET A 477 0.64 39.47 -13.50
N ASN A 478 0.92 39.46 -12.19
CA ASN A 478 0.58 40.56 -11.28
C ASN A 478 1.78 41.48 -11.00
N LEU A 479 2.97 41.16 -11.53
CA LEU A 479 4.15 42.04 -11.47
C LEU A 479 4.03 43.08 -12.59
N LYS A 480 4.46 44.30 -12.31
CA LYS A 480 4.62 45.33 -13.36
C LYS A 480 5.84 44.99 -14.22
N ASP A 481 5.89 45.47 -15.46
CA ASP A 481 6.99 45.14 -16.41
C ASP A 481 8.39 45.44 -15.85
N ASN A 482 8.51 46.41 -14.95
CA ASN A 482 9.75 46.78 -14.26
C ASN A 482 10.14 45.87 -13.07
N GLU A 483 9.31 44.88 -12.73
CA GLU A 483 9.51 43.95 -11.61
C GLU A 483 9.78 42.51 -12.09
N VAL A 484 9.74 42.25 -13.41
CA VAL A 484 9.88 40.91 -14.00
C VAL A 484 11.36 40.49 -14.18
N ASP A 485 12.30 41.44 -14.20
CA ASP A 485 13.73 41.22 -14.48
C ASP A 485 14.61 40.91 -13.24
N PHE A 486 14.02 40.55 -12.08
CA PHE A 486 14.77 40.27 -10.84
C PHE A 486 14.89 38.78 -10.47
#